data_AF-A0A0R0M152-F1
#
_entry.id   AF-A0A0R0M152-F1
#
_cell.length_a   1.000
_cell.length_b   1.000
_cell.length_c   1.000
_cell.angle_alpha   90.00
_cell.angle_beta   90.00
_cell.angle_gamma   90.00
#
_symmetry.space_group_name_H-M   'P 1'
#
loop_
_entity.id
_entity.type
_entity.pdbx_description
1 polymer ?
#
loop_
_entity_poly.entity_id
_entity_poly.type
_entity_poly.pdbx_seq_one_letter_code
_entity_poly.pdbx_strand_id
1 'polypeptide(L)' 'MYIRKSKRKYFQPNIKKQIESVLKKCEVCKKYNRKKSSKGEFVTFSRYFKKVTLDLIDMRREGAYILVDIDYTVDSL' A
#
# COMPACT_ATOMS: atom_id res chain seq x y z
N MET A 1 -9.26 0.98 -17.58
CA MET A 1 -10.36 1.32 -18.52
C MET A 1 -10.09 0.93 -19.98
N TYR A 2 -9.04 0.16 -20.32
CA TYR A 2 -8.71 -0.21 -21.71
C TYR A 2 -9.27 -1.57 -22.18
N ILE A 3 -9.63 -2.49 -21.27
CA ILE A 3 -9.98 -3.88 -21.63
C ILE A 3 -11.42 -4.01 -22.19
N ARG A 4 -12.33 -3.07 -21.86
CA ARG A 4 -13.74 -3.16 -22.29
C ARG A 4 -13.96 -2.82 -23.77
N LYS A 5 -13.09 -2.04 -24.42
CA LYS A 5 -13.29 -1.59 -25.82
C LYS A 5 -12.84 -2.62 -26.88
N SER A 6 -11.94 -3.54 -26.55
CA SER A 6 -11.38 -4.49 -27.53
C SER A 6 -12.19 -5.78 -27.72
N LYS A 7 -13.18 -6.06 -26.84
CA LYS A 7 -13.95 -7.31 -26.86
C LYS A 7 -14.93 -7.45 -28.04
N ARG A 8 -15.21 -6.39 -28.79
CA ARG A 8 -16.25 -6.40 -29.85
C ARG A 8 -15.75 -6.72 -31.27
N LYS A 9 -14.43 -6.73 -31.53
CA LYS A 9 -13.91 -6.94 -32.90
C LYS A 9 -13.08 -8.21 -33.10
N TYR A 10 -12.52 -8.80 -32.05
CA TYR A 10 -11.66 -9.99 -32.16
C TYR A 10 -11.89 -10.92 -30.97
N PHE A 11 -12.76 -11.91 -31.14
CA PHE A 11 -12.86 -13.02 -30.19
C PHE A 11 -11.78 -14.04 -30.55
N GLN A 12 -10.68 -14.04 -29.79
CA GLN A 12 -9.59 -15.00 -29.97
C GLN A 12 -9.49 -15.86 -28.70
N PRO A 13 -9.40 -17.20 -28.82
CA PRO A 13 -9.17 -18.07 -27.67
C PRO A 13 -7.91 -17.62 -26.92
N ASN A 14 -7.96 -17.62 -25.59
CA ASN A 14 -6.82 -17.27 -24.74
C ASN A 14 -6.28 -15.82 -24.85
N ILE A 15 -7.03 -14.87 -25.43
CA ILE A 15 -6.58 -13.46 -25.54
C ILE A 15 -6.17 -12.85 -24.19
N LYS A 16 -6.83 -13.26 -23.09
CA LYS A 16 -6.46 -12.84 -21.73
C LYS A 16 -5.03 -13.29 -21.36
N LYS A 17 -4.66 -14.54 -21.65
CA LYS A 17 -3.32 -15.08 -21.36
C LYS A 17 -2.24 -14.36 -22.18
N GLN A 18 -2.55 -14.00 -23.42
CA GLN A 18 -1.64 -13.24 -24.28
C GLN A 18 -1.43 -11.82 -23.75
N ILE A 19 -2.50 -11.12 -23.36
CA ILE A 19 -2.42 -9.79 -22.75
C ILE A 19 -1.61 -9.84 -21.45
N GLU A 20 -1.83 -10.84 -20.60
CA GLU A 20 -1.05 -11.04 -19.37
C GLU A 20 0.45 -11.26 -19.65
N SER A 21 0.79 -12.02 -20.70
CA SER A 21 2.18 -12.23 -21.13
C SER A 21 2.85 -10.92 -21.58
N VAL A 22 2.14 -10.10 -22.36
CA VAL A 22 2.63 -8.77 -22.79
C VAL A 22 2.82 -7.85 -21.59
N LEU A 23 1.87 -7.81 -20.67
CA LEU A 23 1.96 -6.98 -19.46
C LEU A 23 3.12 -7.42 -18.55
N LYS A 24 3.40 -8.72 -18.45
CA LYS A 24 4.55 -9.25 -17.69
C LYS A 24 5.90 -8.86 -18.30
N LYS A 25 5.98 -8.59 -19.60
CA LYS A 25 7.22 -8.17 -20.28
C LYS A 25 7.37 -6.65 -20.39
N CYS A 26 6.32 -5.88 -20.14
CA CYS A 26 6.32 -4.43 -20.22
C CYS A 26 7.03 -3.79 -19.00
N GLU A 27 8.27 -3.33 -19.18
CA GLU A 27 9.07 -2.68 -18.12
C GLU A 27 8.43 -1.41 -17.57
N VAL A 28 7.85 -0.59 -18.45
CA VAL A 28 7.08 0.61 -18.06
C VAL A 28 5.89 0.21 -17.17
N CYS A 29 5.18 -0.86 -17.54
CA CYS A 29 4.05 -1.35 -16.76
C CYS A 29 4.51 -1.83 -15.38
N LYS A 30 5.63 -2.55 -15.26
CA LYS A 30 6.18 -2.95 -13.95
C LYS A 30 6.59 -1.76 -13.08
N LYS A 31 7.19 -0.74 -13.68
CA LYS A 31 7.69 0.45 -12.98
C LYS A 31 6.56 1.34 -12.44
N TYR A 32 5.48 1.50 -13.21
CA TYR A 32 4.42 2.46 -12.89
C TYR A 32 3.11 1.82 -12.39
N ASN A 33 2.96 0.48 -12.41
CA ASN A 33 1.85 -0.14 -11.71
C ASN A 33 2.08 -0.01 -10.20
N ARG A 34 1.37 0.94 -9.59
CA ARG A 34 1.32 1.10 -8.14
C ARG A 34 0.81 -0.21 -7.55
N LYS A 35 1.67 -0.94 -6.82
CA LYS A 35 1.21 -2.08 -6.02
C LYS A 35 0.11 -1.54 -5.10
N LYS A 36 -1.06 -2.17 -5.11
CA LYS A 36 -2.03 -1.98 -4.03
C LYS A 36 -1.34 -2.51 -2.78
N SER A 37 -0.74 -1.63 -2.00
CA SER A 37 -0.30 -1.97 -0.65
C SER A 37 -1.52 -2.50 0.08
N SER A 38 -1.48 -3.75 0.53
CA SER A 38 -2.38 -4.17 1.59
C SER A 38 -2.17 -3.17 2.72
N LYS A 39 -3.24 -2.52 3.16
CA LYS A 39 -3.19 -1.77 4.42
C LYS A 39 -2.73 -2.78 5.47
N GLY A 40 -1.60 -2.53 6.12
CA GLY A 40 -1.16 -3.38 7.23
C GLY A 40 -2.26 -3.40 8.29
N GLU A 41 -2.49 -4.56 8.91
CA GLU A 41 -3.37 -4.63 10.06
C GLU A 41 -2.74 -3.87 11.23
N PHE A 42 -3.55 -3.06 11.92
CA PHE A 42 -3.13 -2.44 13.17
C PHE A 42 -3.06 -3.52 14.24
N VAL A 43 -1.87 -3.71 14.82
CA VAL A 43 -1.65 -4.67 15.90
C VAL A 43 -1.85 -3.94 17.22
N THR A 44 -2.88 -4.33 17.97
CA THR A 44 -3.13 -3.86 19.34
C THR A 44 -2.61 -4.88 20.34
N PHE A 45 -2.21 -4.42 21.52
CA PHE A 45 -1.69 -5.28 22.58
C PHE A 45 -2.50 -5.14 23.86
N SER A 46 -2.57 -6.21 24.65
CA SER A 46 -3.24 -6.21 25.96
C SER A 46 -2.32 -5.84 27.13
N ARG A 47 -1.03 -5.59 26.87
CA ARG A 47 -0.02 -5.28 27.90
C ARG A 47 0.69 -3.98 27.55
N TYR A 48 0.70 -3.06 28.52
CA TYR A 48 1.44 -1.80 28.46
C TYR A 48 2.89 -1.99 28.04
N PHE A 49 3.36 -1.06 27.22
CA PHE A 49 4.73 -0.95 26.70
C PHE A 49 5.22 -2.18 25.91
N LYS A 50 4.31 -3.08 25.50
CA LYS A 50 4.69 -4.23 24.65
C LYS A 50 5.11 -3.78 23.26
N LYS A 51 4.53 -2.70 22.76
CA LYS A 51 4.96 -2.03 21.53
C LYS A 51 4.69 -0.53 21.66
N VAL A 52 5.75 0.25 21.52
CA VAL A 52 5.70 1.71 21.46
C VAL A 52 6.25 2.12 20.11
N THR A 53 5.58 3.05 19.43
CA THR A 53 6.21 3.79 18.33
C THR A 53 6.75 5.11 18.85
N LEU A 54 7.90 5.49 18.31
CA LEU A 54 8.48 6.81 18.51
C LEU A 54 8.47 7.52 17.17
N ASP A 55 8.02 8.77 17.17
CA ASP A 55 8.06 9.63 16.00
C ASP A 55 8.50 11.04 16.39
N LEU A 56 9.00 11.80 15.42
CA LEU A 56 9.50 13.15 15.62
C LEU A 56 8.75 14.11 14.72
N ILE A 57 8.06 15.08 15.33
CA ILE A 57 7.46 16.19 14.61
C ILE A 57 8.46 17.33 14.59
N ASP A 58 8.88 17.69 13.39
CA ASP A 58 9.86 18.75 13.12
C ASP A 58 9.16 20.10 12.99
N MET A 59 9.38 20.98 13.97
CA MET A 59 8.85 22.34 14.02
C MET A 59 9.95 23.36 13.70
N ARG A 60 10.56 23.22 12.50
CA ARG A 60 11.70 24.06 12.06
C ARG A 60 11.47 25.56 12.20
N ARG A 61 10.24 26.03 11.96
CA ARG A 61 9.92 27.47 12.00
C ARG A 61 10.02 28.02 13.42
N GLU A 62 9.74 27.16 14.39
CA GLU A 62 9.77 27.44 15.81
C GLU A 62 11.12 27.05 16.44
N GLY A 63 12.04 26.48 15.66
CA GLY A 63 13.34 26.01 16.13
C GLY A 63 13.25 24.85 17.12
N ALA A 64 12.17 24.07 17.07
CA ALA A 64 11.85 23.03 18.05
C ALA A 64 11.54 21.68 17.40
N TYR A 65 11.60 20.63 18.20
CA TYR A 65 11.17 19.28 17.83
C TYR A 65 10.25 18.73 18.92
N ILE A 66 9.20 18.01 18.50
CA ILE A 66 8.34 17.27 19.41
C ILE A 66 8.63 15.79 19.20
N LEU A 67 9.06 15.10 20.26
CA LEU A 67 9.11 13.65 20.29
C LEU A 67 7.73 13.13 20.73
N VAL A 68 7.15 12.23 19.95
CA VAL A 68 5.87 11.60 20.23
C VAL A 68 6.10 10.12 20.46
N ASP A 69 5.64 9.62 21.59
CA ASP A 69 5.57 8.19 21.90
C ASP A 69 4.11 7.73 21.95
N ILE A 70 3.82 6.60 21.32
CA ILE A 70 2.48 6.00 21.33
C ILE A 70 2.60 4.53 21.70
N ASP A 71 2.05 4.16 22.85
CA ASP A 71 1.84 2.77 23.27
C ASP A 71 0.61 2.20 22.56
N TYR A 72 0.76 1.07 21.87
CA TYR A 72 -0.33 0.39 21.15
C TYR A 72 -1.20 -0.50 22.05
N THR A 73 -1.21 -0.22 23.35
CA THR A 73 -2.05 -0.93 24.31
C THR A 73 -3.50 -0.45 24.18
N VAL A 74 -4.43 -1.39 24.10
CA VAL A 74 -5.87 -1.08 24.11
C VAL A 74 -6.46 -1.69 25.36
N ASP A 75 -7.01 -0.84 26.21
CA ASP A 75 -7.77 -1.28 27.37
C ASP A 75 -9.08 -1.91 26.89
N SER A 76 -9.29 -3.19 27.22
CA SER A 76 -10.57 -3.85 27.02
C SER A 76 -11.58 -3.29 28.04
N LEU A 77 -12.40 -2.34 27.60
CA LEU A 77 -13.59 -1.84 28.31
C LEU A 77 -14.71 -2.89 28.35
#